data_AF-A0A3D5Z8Q3-F1
#
_entry.id   AF-A0A3D5Z8Q3-F1
#
_cell.length_a   1.000
_cell.length_b   1.000
_cell.length_c   1.000
_cell.angle_alpha   90.00
_cell.angle_beta   90.00
_cell.angle_gamma   90.00
#
_symmetry.space_group_name_H-M   'P 1'
#
loop_
_entity.id
_entity.type
_entity.pdbx_description
1 polymer ?
#
loop_
_entity_poly.entity_id
_entity_poly.type
_entity_poly.pdbx_seq_one_letter_code
_entity_poly.pdbx_strand_id
1 'polypeptide(L)' 'MEINLQYKIKNTKGYYEYLKDNSWWIKNLSRNPDSFNDYQNYLKDKYELRTSDKISKAIDNIDLISSLLSAIK' A
#
# COMPACT_ATOMS: atom_id res chain seq x y z
N MET A 1 -2.24 10.32 19.00
CA MET A 1 -2.92 10.30 17.68
C MET A 1 -4.33 10.81 17.87
N GLU A 2 -4.77 11.76 17.05
CA GLU A 2 -6.14 12.29 17.15
C GLU A 2 -7.20 11.21 16.89
N ILE A 3 -8.37 11.36 17.51
CA ILE A 3 -9.44 10.37 17.43
C ILE A 3 -9.97 10.19 16.00
N ASN A 4 -10.11 11.29 15.25
CA ASN A 4 -10.54 11.25 13.85
C ASN A 4 -9.58 10.46 12.98
N LEU A 5 -8.28 10.61 13.23
CA LEU A 5 -7.23 9.88 12.53
C LEU A 5 -7.26 8.38 12.89
N GLN A 6 -7.48 8.04 14.16
CA GLN A 6 -7.66 6.65 14.58
C GLN A 6 -8.88 6.00 13.88
N TYR A 7 -10.01 6.71 13.79
CA TYR A 7 -11.18 6.23 13.05
C TYR A 7 -10.86 6.03 11.56
N LYS A 8 -10.17 6.98 10.93
CA LYS A 8 -9.76 6.87 9.52
C LYS A 8 -8.90 5.64 9.26
N ILE A 9 -7.95 5.35 10.15
CA ILE A 9 -7.07 4.17 10.04
C ILE A 9 -7.86 2.88 10.23
N LYS A 10 -8.74 2.81 11.24
CA LYS A 10 -9.54 1.61 11.53
C LYS A 10 -10.59 1.32 10.44
N ASN A 11 -11.12 2.36 9.79
CA ASN A 11 -12.13 2.22 8.74
C ASN A 11 -11.52 2.03 7.34
N THR A 12 -10.21 2.22 7.18
CA THR A 12 -9.53 1.98 5.90
C THR A 12 -8.96 0.55 5.89
N LYS A 13 -9.39 -0.26 4.90
CA LYS A 13 -8.99 -1.67 4.80
C LYS A 13 -7.46 -1.83 4.84
N GLY A 14 -6.97 -2.65 5.78
CA GLY A 14 -5.56 -3.00 5.93
C GLY A 14 -4.70 -1.94 6.63
N TYR A 15 -5.17 -0.70 6.76
CA TYR A 15 -4.34 0.38 7.32
C TYR A 15 -4.01 0.18 8.80
N TYR A 16 -4.89 -0.46 9.57
CA TYR A 16 -4.60 -0.78 10.97
C TYR A 16 -3.55 -1.88 11.09
N GLU A 17 -3.62 -2.90 10.24
CA GLU A 17 -2.64 -3.97 10.14
C GLU A 17 -1.28 -3.41 9.75
N TYR A 18 -1.22 -2.60 8.69
CA TYR A 18 0.01 -1.95 8.29
C TYR A 18 0.57 -1.00 9.36
N LEU A 19 -0.29 -0.38 10.18
CA LEU A 19 0.16 0.48 11.27
C LEU A 19 0.87 -0.34 12.35
N LYS A 20 0.37 -1.54 12.65
CA LYS A 20 1.03 -2.47 13.60
C LYS A 20 2.38 -2.93 13.06
N ASP A 21 2.45 -3.29 11.78
CA ASP A 21 3.69 -3.74 11.13
C ASP A 21 4.73 -2.61 10.99
N ASN A 22 4.27 -1.36 10.98
CA ASN A 22 5.09 -0.17 10.84
C ASN A 22 4.91 0.77 12.04
N SER A 23 5.03 0.20 13.25
CA SER A 23 4.68 0.86 14.53
C SER A 23 5.36 2.21 14.78
N TRP A 24 6.48 2.52 14.12
CA TRP A 24 7.12 3.84 14.15
C TRP A 24 6.19 4.96 13.66
N TRP A 25 5.25 4.67 12.75
CA TRP A 25 4.22 5.62 12.31
C TRP A 25 3.26 6.02 13.41
N ILE A 26 3.03 5.18 14.43
CA ILE A 26 2.17 5.53 15.57
C ILE A 26 2.70 6.80 16.25
N LYS A 27 4.03 6.91 16.39
CA LYS A 27 4.71 8.07 16.96
C LYS A 27 4.59 9.30 16.06
N ASN A 28 4.77 9.15 14.75
CA ASN A 28 4.68 10.25 13.78
C ASN A 28 3.26 10.82 13.69
N LEU A 29 2.28 9.95 13.48
CA LEU A 29 0.86 10.27 13.42
C LEU A 29 0.31 10.81 14.75
N SER A 30 0.97 10.49 15.87
CA SER A 30 0.62 11.07 17.18
C SER A 30 1.18 12.46 17.41
N ARG A 31 2.27 12.83 16.73
CA ARG A 31 2.94 14.13 16.87
C ARG A 31 2.45 15.14 15.84
N ASN A 32 2.17 14.67 14.63
CA ASN A 32 1.67 15.47 13.54
C ASN A 32 0.57 14.70 12.79
N PRO A 33 -0.71 15.00 13.04
CA PRO A 33 -1.84 14.39 12.33
C PRO A 33 -1.78 14.57 10.81
N ASP A 34 -1.16 15.66 10.33
CA ASP A 34 -1.04 15.95 8.89
C ASP A 34 -0.10 14.98 8.16
N SER A 35 0.74 14.24 8.90
CA SER A 35 1.60 13.19 8.35
C SER A 35 0.84 11.94 7.87
N PHE A 36 -0.50 11.93 7.95
CA PHE A 36 -1.30 10.83 7.41
C PHE A 36 -1.12 10.66 5.91
N ASN A 37 -0.96 11.74 5.14
CA ASN A 37 -0.70 11.62 3.69
C ASN A 37 0.65 10.93 3.43
N ASP A 38 1.66 11.23 4.23
CA ASP A 38 2.97 10.58 4.15
C ASP A 38 2.87 9.10 4.50
N TYR A 39 2.07 8.76 5.52
CA TYR A 39 1.75 7.37 5.85
C TYR A 39 1.09 6.64 4.67
N GLN A 40 0.09 7.26 4.03
CA GLN A 40 -0.57 6.68 2.86
C GLN A 40 0.39 6.44 1.70
N ASN A 41 1.29 7.39 1.42
CA ASN A 41 2.28 7.25 0.37
C ASN A 41 3.31 6.16 0.70
N TYR A 42 3.79 6.13 1.94
CA TYR A 42 4.67 5.06 2.41
C TYR A 42 4.04 3.67 2.23
N LEU A 43 2.76 3.51 2.58
CA LEU A 43 2.05 2.25 2.38
C LEU A 43 1.89 1.88 0.91
N LYS A 44 1.54 2.85 0.07
CA LYS A 44 1.42 2.64 -1.38
C LYS A 44 2.71 2.11 -1.98
N ASP A 45 3.84 2.61 -1.51
CA ASP A 45 5.16 2.27 -2.05
C ASP A 45 5.64 0.93 -1.50
N LYS A 46 5.52 0.74 -0.18
CA LYS A 46 5.99 -0.48 0.49
C LYS A 46 5.17 -1.73 0.14
N TYR A 47 3.86 -1.57 -0.05
CA TYR A 47 2.93 -2.68 -0.29
C TYR A 47 2.38 -2.70 -1.71
N GLU A 48 2.94 -1.90 -2.62
CA GLU A 48 2.55 -1.84 -4.03
C GLU A 48 1.04 -1.66 -4.23
N LEU A 49 0.47 -0.73 -3.46
CA LEU A 49 -0.98 -0.47 -3.45
C LEU A 49 -1.39 0.58 -4.49
N ARG A 50 -0.45 1.11 -5.28
CA ARG A 50 -0.79 2.09 -6.32
C ARG A 50 -1.54 1.39 -7.44
N THR A 51 -2.42 2.14 -8.11
CA THR A 51 -3.11 1.61 -9.29
C THR A 51 -2.12 1.25 -10.40
N SER A 52 -1.01 1.99 -10.53
CA SER A 52 0.10 1.69 -11.44
C SER A 52 0.68 0.30 -11.22
N ASP A 53 0.82 -0.12 -9.96
CA ASP A 53 1.46 -1.38 -9.61
C ASP A 53 0.58 -2.56 -10.03
N LYS A 54 -0.75 -2.39 -9.95
CA LYS A 54 -1.73 -3.36 -10.48
C LYS A 54 -1.66 -3.47 -12.00
N ILE A 55 -1.47 -2.34 -12.71
CA ILE A 55 -1.34 -2.32 -14.16
C ILE A 55 -0.03 -3.00 -14.58
N SER A 56 1.09 -2.67 -13.92
CA SER A 56 2.39 -3.30 -14.18
C SER A 56 2.29 -4.82 -14.05
N LYS A 57 1.76 -5.32 -12.93
CA LYS A 57 1.57 -6.76 -12.71
C LYS A 57 0.71 -7.44 -13.78
N ALA A 58 -0.32 -6.75 -14.28
CA ALA A 58 -1.17 -7.28 -15.34
C ALA A 58 -0.40 -7.41 -16.66
N ILE A 59 0.43 -6.43 -17.00
CA ILE A 59 1.30 -6.45 -18.18
C ILE A 59 2.35 -7.56 -18.04
N ASP A 60 3.04 -7.63 -16.90
CA ASP A 60 4.06 -8.64 -16.63
C ASP A 60 3.48 -10.07 -16.77
N ASN A 61 2.25 -10.28 -16.31
CA ASN A 61 1.56 -11.57 -16.47
C ASN A 61 1.21 -11.89 -17.92
N ILE A 62 0.79 -10.90 -18.72
CA ILE A 62 0.51 -11.08 -20.15
C ILE A 62 1.81 -11.46 -20.88
N ASP A 63 2.92 -10.79 -20.58
CA ASP A 63 4.21 -11.05 -21.19
C ASP A 63 4.73 -12.45 -20.82
N LEU A 64 4.58 -12.88 -19.56
CA LEU A 64 4.93 -14.23 -19.13
C LEU A 64 4.11 -15.29 -19.88
N ILE A 65 2.79 -15.13 -19.96
CA ILE A 65 1.91 -16.07 -20.67
C ILE A 65 2.29 -16.14 -22.15
N SER A 66 2.52 -14.98 -22.79
CA SER A 66 2.93 -14.89 -24.19
C SER A 66 4.26 -15.60 -24.46
N SER A 67 5.23 -15.42 -23.53
CA SER A 67 6.54 -16.08 -23.60
C SER A 67 6.44 -17.60 -23.48
N LEU A 68 5.61 -18.09 -22.54
CA LEU A 68 5.34 -19.51 -22.38
C LEU A 68 4.67 -20.12 -23.61
N LEU A 69 3.65 -19.45 -24.16
CA LEU A 69 2.99 -19.88 -25.40
C LEU A 69 3.94 -19.94 -26.59
N SER A 70 4.87 -18.98 -26.68
CA SER A 70 5.86 -18.93 -27.76
C SER A 70 6.90 -20.04 -27.63
N ALA A 71 7.28 -20.44 -26.40
CA ALA A 71 8.25 -21.52 -26.17
C ALA A 71 7.68 -22.93 -26.43
N ILE A 72 6.35 -23.08 -26.41
CA ILE A 72 5.65 -24.35 -26.72
C ILE A 72 5.40 -24.50 -28.23
N LYS A 73 5.47 -23.40 -28.99
CA LYS A 73 5.25 -23.36 -30.44
C LYS A 73 6.48 -23.81 -31.22
#